data_AF-A0A938MMT6-F1
#
_entry.id   AF-A0A938MMT6-F1
#
_cell.length_a   1.000
_cell.length_b   1.000
_cell.length_c   1.000
_cell.angle_alpha   90.00
_cell.angle_beta   90.00
_cell.angle_gamma   90.00
#
_symmetry.space_group_name_H-M   'P 1'
#
loop_
_entity.id
_entity.type
_entity.pdbx_description
1 polymer ?
#
loop_
_entity_poly.entity_id
_entity_poly.type
_entity_poly.pdbx_seq_one_letter_code
_entity_poly.pdbx_strand_id
1 'polypeptide(L)'
;MMELTPEQKEQVRQARASGSRRVTLDFTPAQKEQWQAAVRQEQAGKEENVAHFHRVKAAAERPGFFGDLRRALASSRCPTDELAEAIGVAPRLLWDFRAGDADLPATALDRLIEALGLRLMREISLP
;
A
#
# COMPACT_ATOMS: atom_id res chain seq x y z
N MET A 1 10.67 18.85 -10.24
CA MET A 1 10.69 20.06 -9.40
C MET A 1 10.11 21.19 -10.25
N MET A 2 9.12 21.94 -9.76
CA MET A 2 8.42 22.95 -10.56
C MET A 2 9.20 24.28 -10.48
N GLU A 3 9.63 24.79 -11.63
CA GLU A 3 10.47 25.98 -11.73
C GLU A 3 9.65 27.28 -11.74
N LEU A 4 10.19 28.34 -11.13
CA LEU A 4 9.61 29.68 -11.20
C LEU A 4 9.75 30.27 -12.61
N THR A 5 8.70 30.89 -13.12
CA THR A 5 8.73 31.59 -14.40
C THR A 5 9.63 32.84 -14.33
N PRO A 6 10.11 33.38 -15.47
CA PRO A 6 10.88 34.62 -15.49
C PRO A 6 10.16 35.79 -14.80
N GLU A 7 8.85 35.89 -14.96
CA GLU A 7 8.00 36.91 -14.32
C GLU A 7 7.91 36.74 -12.80
N GLN A 8 7.76 35.51 -12.32
CA GLN A 8 7.78 35.20 -10.89
C GLN A 8 9.16 35.46 -10.27
N LYS A 9 10.24 35.14 -10.99
CA LYS A 9 11.62 35.46 -10.59
C LYS A 9 11.82 36.96 -10.45
N GLU A 10 11.21 37.74 -11.35
CA GLU A 10 11.24 39.20 -11.28
C GLU A 10 10.47 39.75 -10.06
N GLN A 11 9.29 39.21 -9.78
CA GLN A 11 8.51 39.58 -8.59
C GLN A 11 9.28 39.28 -7.29
N VAL A 12 9.96 38.14 -7.21
CA VAL A 12 10.84 37.79 -6.07
C VAL A 12 12.00 38.78 -5.96
N ARG A 13 12.61 39.16 -7.09
CA ARG A 13 13.71 40.14 -7.12
C ARG A 13 13.26 41.50 -6.60
N GLN A 14 12.11 41.98 -7.04
CA GLN A 14 11.54 43.26 -6.61
C GLN A 14 11.13 43.25 -5.13
N ALA A 15 10.52 42.17 -4.65
CA ALA A 15 10.15 42.02 -3.25
C ALA A 15 11.37 41.97 -2.33
N ARG A 16 12.46 41.32 -2.77
CA ARG A 16 13.74 41.35 -2.04
C ARG A 16 14.34 42.75 -1.98
N ALA A 17 14.28 43.49 -3.09
CA ALA A 17 14.78 44.87 -3.15
C ALA A 17 13.99 45.82 -2.24
N SER A 18 12.70 45.57 -2.01
CA SER A 18 11.87 46.35 -1.08
C SER A 18 11.96 45.90 0.39
N GLY A 19 12.82 44.93 0.70
CA GLY A 19 13.03 44.44 2.07
C GLY A 19 12.01 43.39 2.55
N SER A 20 11.14 42.90 1.65
CA SER A 20 10.18 41.85 1.99
C SER A 20 10.86 40.50 2.17
N ARG A 21 10.65 39.87 3.34
CA ARG A 21 11.19 38.52 3.64
C ARG A 21 10.35 37.37 3.05
N ARG A 22 9.10 37.63 2.66
CA ARG A 22 8.18 36.66 2.07
C ARG A 22 7.49 37.29 0.89
N VAL A 23 7.33 36.51 -0.18
CA VAL A 23 6.50 36.88 -1.33
C VAL A 23 5.54 35.73 -1.60
N THR A 24 4.26 36.05 -1.79
CA THR A 24 3.26 35.09 -2.26
C THR A 24 3.23 35.17 -3.77
N LEU A 25 3.46 34.04 -4.44
CA LEU A 25 3.36 33.92 -5.89
C LEU A 25 2.16 33.06 -6.22
N ASP A 26 1.32 33.54 -7.12
CA ASP A 26 0.27 32.71 -7.69
C ASP A 26 0.87 31.79 -8.75
N PHE A 27 0.38 30.55 -8.78
CA PHE A 27 0.71 29.63 -9.87
C PHE A 27 0.15 30.14 -11.18
N THR A 28 0.97 30.05 -12.23
CA THR A 28 0.47 30.21 -13.59
C THR A 28 -0.48 29.06 -13.94
N PRO A 29 -1.36 29.23 -14.95
CA PRO A 29 -2.25 28.15 -15.39
C PRO A 29 -1.50 26.84 -15.68
N ALA A 30 -0.36 26.90 -16.36
CA ALA A 30 0.47 25.73 -16.67
C ALA A 30 1.08 25.06 -15.42
N GLN A 31 1.54 25.85 -14.44
CA GLN A 31 2.04 25.32 -13.15
C GLN A 31 0.90 24.67 -12.36
N LYS A 32 -0.30 25.27 -12.38
CA LYS A 32 -1.49 24.73 -11.72
C LYS A 32 -1.91 23.39 -12.32
N GLU A 33 -1.88 23.25 -13.65
CA GLU A 33 -2.15 21.98 -14.32
C GLU A 33 -1.14 20.89 -13.97
N GLN A 34 0.16 21.21 -13.97
CA GLN A 34 1.21 20.27 -13.57
C GLN A 34 1.04 19.82 -12.10
N TRP A 35 0.71 20.76 -11.21
CA TRP A 35 0.45 20.44 -9.80
C TRP A 35 -0.77 19.54 -9.66
N GLN A 36 -1.87 19.87 -10.34
CA GLN A 36 -3.09 19.06 -10.33
C GLN A 36 -2.87 17.67 -10.94
N ALA A 37 -2.04 17.53 -11.97
CA ALA A 37 -1.69 16.24 -12.53
C ALA A 37 -0.89 15.38 -11.53
N ALA A 38 0.11 15.97 -10.87
CA ALA A 38 0.90 15.29 -9.84
C ALA A 38 0.04 14.88 -8.63
N VAL A 39 -0.83 15.78 -8.15
CA VAL A 39 -1.77 15.49 -7.06
C VAL A 39 -2.72 14.37 -7.44
N ARG A 40 -3.30 14.39 -8.65
CA ARG A 40 -4.17 13.30 -9.12
C ARG A 40 -3.45 11.96 -9.19
N GLN A 41 -2.21 11.94 -9.65
CA GLN A 41 -1.41 10.70 -9.71
C GLN A 41 -1.12 10.16 -8.31
N GLU A 42 -0.73 11.02 -7.38
CA GLU A 42 -0.49 10.62 -5.99
C GLU A 42 -1.79 10.14 -5.31
N GLN A 43 -2.90 10.83 -5.57
CA GLN A 43 -4.21 10.49 -5.01
C GLN A 43 -4.74 9.16 -5.57
N ALA A 44 -4.58 8.91 -6.87
CA ALA A 44 -4.92 7.63 -7.48
C ALA A 44 -4.11 6.47 -6.85
N GLY A 45 -2.81 6.65 -6.61
CA GLY A 45 -2.00 5.65 -5.91
C GLY A 45 -2.44 5.41 -4.46
N LYS A 46 -2.85 6.48 -3.75
CA LYS A 46 -3.39 6.35 -2.38
C LYS A 46 -4.73 5.64 -2.37
N GLU A 47 -5.62 5.94 -3.32
CA GLU A 47 -6.93 5.28 -3.44
C GLU A 47 -6.78 3.79 -3.76
N GLU A 48 -5.87 3.42 -4.65
CA GLU A 48 -5.56 2.02 -4.93
C GLU A 48 -5.05 1.29 -3.68
N ASN A 49 -4.14 1.91 -2.92
CA ASN A 49 -3.62 1.36 -1.67
C ASN A 49 -4.70 1.19 -0.60
N VAL A 50 -5.60 2.17 -0.47
CA VAL A 50 -6.74 2.11 0.47
C VAL A 50 -7.72 1.02 0.05
N ALA A 51 -8.08 0.96 -1.23
CA ALA A 51 -8.95 -0.08 -1.76
C ALA A 51 -8.33 -1.48 -1.56
N HIS A 52 -7.03 -1.62 -1.78
CA HIS A 52 -6.32 -2.86 -1.50
C HIS A 52 -6.36 -3.23 -0.01
N PHE A 53 -6.09 -2.27 0.88
CA PHE A 53 -6.17 -2.50 2.33
C PHE A 53 -7.56 -2.97 2.76
N HIS A 54 -8.62 -2.35 2.22
CA HIS A 54 -9.99 -2.78 2.48
C HIS A 54 -10.27 -4.21 2.00
N ARG A 55 -9.73 -4.61 0.83
CA ARG A 55 -9.85 -5.99 0.32
C ARG A 55 -9.17 -7.00 1.24
N VAL A 56 -7.92 -6.72 1.66
CA VAL A 56 -7.19 -7.58 2.60
C VAL A 56 -7.95 -7.75 3.91
N LYS A 57 -8.48 -6.65 4.46
CA LYS A 57 -9.28 -6.70 5.68
C LYS A 57 -10.54 -7.55 5.50
N ALA A 58 -11.31 -7.30 4.44
CA ALA A 58 -12.52 -8.06 4.14
C ALA A 58 -12.23 -9.56 3.93
N ALA A 59 -11.11 -9.90 3.28
CA ALA A 59 -10.70 -11.29 3.06
C ALA A 59 -10.31 -12.01 4.36
N ALA A 60 -9.71 -11.31 5.34
CA ALA A 60 -9.38 -11.85 6.67
C ALA A 60 -10.60 -11.99 7.60
N GLU A 61 -11.67 -11.25 7.34
CA GLU A 61 -12.93 -11.33 8.08
C GLU A 61 -13.84 -12.46 7.59
N ARG A 62 -13.58 -13.02 6.40
CA ARG A 62 -14.35 -14.17 5.88
C ARG A 62 -14.26 -15.35 6.85
N PRO A 63 -15.37 -16.04 7.16
CA PRO A 63 -15.33 -17.25 7.98
C PRO A 63 -14.66 -18.41 7.24
N GLY A 64 -14.01 -19.29 8.00
CA GLY A 64 -13.38 -20.52 7.51
C GLY A 64 -11.86 -20.43 7.37
N PHE A 65 -11.26 -21.58 7.03
CA PHE A 65 -9.81 -21.81 7.07
C PHE A 65 -8.96 -20.70 6.44
N PHE A 66 -9.27 -20.29 5.20
CA PHE A 66 -8.48 -19.26 4.52
C PHE A 66 -8.66 -17.86 5.12
N GLY A 67 -9.81 -17.57 5.71
CA GLY A 67 -10.02 -16.31 6.43
C GLY A 67 -9.21 -16.27 7.73
N ASP A 68 -9.20 -17.38 8.47
CA ASP A 68 -8.38 -17.51 9.68
C ASP A 68 -6.89 -17.42 9.37
N LEU A 69 -6.45 -18.04 8.27
CA LEU A 69 -5.06 -17.96 7.81
C LEU A 69 -4.66 -16.52 7.43
N ARG A 70 -5.52 -15.80 6.72
CA ARG A 70 -5.31 -14.37 6.39
C ARG A 70 -5.31 -13.49 7.63
N ARG A 71 -6.11 -13.81 8.64
CA ARG A 71 -6.13 -13.10 9.93
C ARG A 71 -4.84 -13.34 10.73
N ALA A 72 -4.36 -14.59 10.75
CA ALA A 72 -3.08 -14.93 11.35
C ALA A 72 -1.93 -14.20 10.64
N LEU A 73 -1.94 -14.18 9.31
CA LEU A 73 -1.01 -13.40 8.49
C LEU A 73 -1.02 -11.91 8.87
N ALA A 74 -2.20 -11.30 8.95
CA ALA A 74 -2.35 -9.88 9.32
C ALA A 74 -1.89 -9.57 10.75
N SER A 75 -1.96 -10.56 11.65
CA SER A 75 -1.51 -10.43 13.04
C SER A 75 -0.04 -10.78 13.22
N SER A 76 0.57 -11.46 12.23
CA SER A 76 1.99 -11.81 12.25
C SER A 76 2.84 -10.55 12.13
N ARG A 77 3.99 -10.55 12.82
CA ARG A 77 4.99 -9.48 12.70
C ARG A 77 6.01 -9.74 11.58
N CYS A 78 5.79 -10.79 10.78
CA CYS A 78 6.71 -11.18 9.73
C CYS A 78 6.56 -10.26 8.51
N PRO A 79 7.66 -9.70 7.98
CA PRO A 79 7.65 -9.00 6.71
C PRO A 79 7.12 -9.91 5.59
N THR A 80 6.32 -9.34 4.68
CA THR A 80 5.67 -10.13 3.61
C THR A 80 6.69 -10.75 2.66
N ASP A 81 7.79 -10.05 2.39
CA ASP A 81 8.84 -10.55 1.49
C ASP A 81 9.59 -11.73 2.11
N GLU A 82 9.99 -11.63 3.38
CA GLU A 82 10.63 -12.72 4.13
C GLU A 82 9.72 -13.95 4.22
N LEU A 83 8.42 -13.73 4.44
CA LEU A 83 7.46 -14.82 4.53
C LEU A 83 7.21 -15.46 3.17
N ALA A 84 7.15 -14.68 2.09
CA ALA A 84 7.01 -15.21 0.73
C ALA A 84 8.20 -16.09 0.35
N GLU A 85 9.42 -15.66 0.70
CA GLU A 85 10.64 -16.45 0.52
C GLU A 85 10.58 -17.75 1.34
N ALA A 86 10.22 -17.67 2.62
CA ALA A 86 10.15 -18.82 3.52
C ALA A 86 9.17 -19.91 3.03
N ILE A 87 8.05 -19.52 2.42
CA ILE A 87 7.06 -20.47 1.89
C ILE A 87 7.33 -20.85 0.42
N GLY A 88 8.29 -20.19 -0.22
CA GLY A 88 8.73 -20.47 -1.59
C GLY A 88 7.79 -19.97 -2.68
N VAL A 89 7.18 -18.79 -2.49
CA VAL A 89 6.30 -18.16 -3.47
C VAL A 89 6.77 -16.74 -3.83
N ALA A 90 6.30 -16.21 -4.95
CA ALA A 90 6.54 -14.82 -5.29
C ALA A 90 5.82 -13.89 -4.29
N PRO A 91 6.45 -12.77 -3.86
CA PRO A 91 5.81 -11.81 -2.95
C PRO A 91 4.46 -11.31 -3.46
N ARG A 92 4.34 -11.14 -4.79
CA ARG A 92 3.08 -10.75 -5.43
C ARG A 92 1.96 -11.76 -5.20
N LEU A 93 2.26 -13.05 -5.29
CA LEU A 93 1.27 -14.11 -5.07
C LEU A 93 0.80 -14.13 -3.61
N LEU A 94 1.71 -13.91 -2.65
CA LEU A 94 1.32 -13.78 -1.24
C LEU A 94 0.46 -12.53 -1.01
N TRP A 95 0.76 -11.43 -1.69
CA TRP A 95 -0.06 -10.21 -1.69
C TRP A 95 -1.47 -10.45 -2.21
N ASP A 96 -1.60 -11.10 -3.37
CA ASP A 96 -2.90 -11.41 -3.98
C ASP A 96 -3.69 -12.43 -3.12
N PHE A 97 -3.01 -13.39 -2.49
CA PHE A 97 -3.63 -14.28 -1.51
C PHE A 97 -4.20 -13.54 -0.30
N ARG A 98 -3.46 -12.56 0.25
CA ARG A 98 -3.95 -11.74 1.38
C ARG A 98 -5.19 -10.93 1.01
N ALA A 99 -5.27 -10.44 -0.23
CA ALA A 99 -6.43 -9.74 -0.76
C ALA A 99 -7.62 -10.68 -1.05
N GLY A 100 -7.37 -12.00 -1.10
CA GLY A 100 -8.37 -12.99 -1.50
C GLY A 100 -8.59 -13.07 -3.01
N ASP A 101 -7.64 -12.56 -3.79
CA ASP A 101 -7.67 -12.52 -5.26
C ASP A 101 -6.99 -13.76 -5.88
N ALA A 102 -6.20 -14.50 -5.09
CA ALA A 102 -5.53 -15.73 -5.51
C ALA A 102 -5.50 -16.77 -4.37
N ASP A 103 -5.33 -18.04 -4.75
CA ASP A 103 -5.07 -19.13 -3.82
C ASP A 103 -3.58 -19.52 -3.84
N LEU A 104 -3.08 -19.96 -2.69
CA LEU A 104 -1.73 -20.50 -2.57
C LEU A 104 -1.71 -22.00 -2.94
N PRO A 105 -0.64 -22.49 -3.57
CA PRO A 105 -0.42 -23.92 -3.73
C PRO A 105 -0.44 -24.65 -2.38
N ALA A 106 -0.93 -25.88 -2.33
CA ALA A 106 -1.02 -26.68 -1.10
C ALA A 106 0.32 -26.75 -0.33
N THR A 107 1.43 -26.96 -1.05
CA THR A 107 2.77 -27.00 -0.45
C THR A 107 3.20 -25.67 0.17
N ALA A 108 2.77 -24.54 -0.39
CA ALA A 108 3.01 -23.22 0.17
C ALA A 108 2.11 -22.95 1.38
N LEU A 109 0.88 -23.46 1.38
CA LEU A 109 -0.02 -23.40 2.53
C LEU A 109 0.55 -24.16 3.74
N ASP A 110 1.06 -25.38 3.53
CA ASP A 110 1.67 -26.17 4.61
C ASP A 110 2.85 -25.42 5.25
N ARG A 111 3.75 -24.90 4.42
CA ARG A 111 4.89 -24.08 4.88
C ARG A 111 4.44 -22.79 5.56
N LEU A 112 3.34 -22.19 5.10
CA LEU A 112 2.80 -20.98 5.71
C LEU A 112 2.24 -21.27 7.11
N ILE A 113 1.51 -22.37 7.29
CA ILE A 113 1.00 -22.80 8.59
C ILE A 113 2.16 -23.04 9.54
N GLU A 114 3.21 -23.72 9.08
CA GLU A 114 4.44 -23.97 9.84
C GLU A 114 5.16 -22.67 10.21
N ALA A 115 5.37 -21.77 9.25
CA ALA A 115 6.06 -20.49 9.46
C ALA A 115 5.30 -19.56 10.44
N LEU A 116 3.97 -19.65 10.46
CA LEU A 116 3.14 -18.91 11.41
C LEU A 116 3.02 -19.62 12.78
N GLY A 117 3.64 -20.79 12.94
CA GLY A 117 3.54 -21.60 14.16
C GLY A 117 2.12 -22.05 14.47
N LEU A 118 1.25 -22.10 13.46
CA LEU A 118 -0.14 -22.49 13.61
C LEU A 118 -0.23 -24.02 13.69
N ARG A 119 -1.13 -24.52 14.55
CA ARG A 119 -1.49 -25.93 14.59
C ARG A 119 -2.91 -26.11 14.09
N LEU A 120 -3.08 -26.96 13.09
CA LEU A 120 -4.40 -27.42 12.67
C LEU A 120 -4.99 -28.26 13.81
N MET A 121 -6.00 -27.73 14.49
CA MET A 121 -6.83 -28.54 15.39
C MET A 121 -7.76 -29.40 14.55
N ARG A 122 -7.58 -30.72 14.60
CA ARG A 122 -8.61 -31.67 14.17
C ARG A 122 -9.68 -31.72 15.25
N GLU A 123 -10.85 -31.15 15.00
CA GLU A 123 -12.04 -31.56 15.74
C GLU A 123 -12.39 -32.97 15.30
N ILE A 124 -12.17 -33.93 16.19
CA ILE A 124 -12.71 -35.28 16.03
C ILE A 124 -14.15 -35.19 16.55
N SER A 125 -15.13 -35.04 15.66
CA SER A 125 -16.52 -35.36 16.01
C SER A 125 -16.57 -36.85 16.32
N LEU A 126 -16.62 -37.18 17.60
CA LEU A 126 -16.95 -38.53 18.06
C LEU A 126 -18.42 -38.82 17.67
N PRO A 127 -18.71 -40.05 17.20
CA PRO A 127 -20.04 -40.46 16.76
C PRO A 127 -21.07 -40.50 17.90
#